data_AF-A0A3G9GWF0-F1
#
_entry.id   AF-A0A3G9GWF0-F1
#
_cell.length_a   1.000
_cell.length_b   1.000
_cell.length_c   1.000
_cell.angle_alpha   90.00
_cell.angle_beta   90.00
_cell.angle_gamma   90.00
#
_symmetry.space_group_name_H-M   'P 1'
#
loop_
_entity.id
_entity.type
_entity.pdbx_description
1 polymer ?
#
loop_
_entity_poly.entity_id
_entity_poly.type
_entity_poly.pdbx_seq_one_letter_code
_entity_poly.pdbx_strand_id
1 'polypeptide(L)'
;MKKLNAIICFMMMQVSVLSAGEPNCSGCDTAKLMLQCEYYVKIKGDLSKKSFCEEYADAVDNDGSHAKAAWYYLLGGKPDRALPAAKLAIDEGQIYAAEYAAEASLFFNEYKAAKTYIKMLRKSGMEPQNFRKNLELLKKIYPDTDFDLLLRME
;
A
#
# COMPACT_ATOMS: atom_id res chain seq x y z
N MET A 1 -30.65 56.19 -41.48
CA MET A 1 -29.26 55.84 -41.12
C MET A 1 -28.86 56.62 -39.87
N LYS A 2 -28.86 55.98 -38.71
CA LYS A 2 -28.37 56.55 -37.44
C LYS A 2 -27.47 55.53 -36.76
N LYS A 3 -26.26 55.98 -36.45
CA LYS A 3 -25.21 55.29 -35.71
C LYS A 3 -25.74 54.96 -34.30
N LEU A 4 -25.49 53.74 -33.81
CA LEU A 4 -25.72 53.41 -32.41
C LEU A 4 -24.38 53.16 -31.72
N ASN A 5 -24.26 53.83 -30.58
CA ASN A 5 -23.09 54.01 -29.75
C ASN A 5 -22.62 52.71 -29.08
N ALA A 6 -21.32 52.68 -28.82
CA ALA A 6 -20.67 51.79 -27.87
C ALA A 6 -21.33 51.89 -26.48
N ILE A 7 -21.65 50.74 -25.88
CA ILE A 7 -21.69 50.58 -24.42
C ILE A 7 -20.98 49.27 -24.10
N ILE A 8 -19.70 49.41 -23.75
CA ILE A 8 -18.93 48.41 -23.01
C ILE A 8 -19.61 48.31 -21.64
N CYS A 9 -20.44 47.28 -21.43
CA CYS A 9 -20.88 46.91 -20.10
C CYS A 9 -19.74 46.15 -19.42
N PHE A 10 -18.89 46.94 -18.78
CA PHE A 10 -17.90 46.56 -17.79
C PHE A 10 -18.65 46.03 -16.54
N MET A 11 -19.21 44.83 -16.62
CA MET A 11 -19.68 44.13 -15.41
C MET A 11 -18.48 43.47 -14.75
N MET A 12 -17.82 44.27 -13.90
CA MET A 12 -17.06 43.76 -12.76
C MET A 12 -18.01 42.95 -11.88
N MET A 13 -18.18 41.67 -12.17
CA MET A 13 -18.63 40.73 -11.16
C MET A 13 -17.43 40.46 -10.27
N GLN A 14 -17.48 41.06 -9.08
CA GLN A 14 -16.62 40.73 -7.96
C GLN A 14 -16.57 39.21 -7.83
N VAL A 15 -15.43 38.63 -8.18
CA VAL A 15 -15.09 37.26 -7.80
C VAL A 15 -14.77 37.33 -6.32
N SER A 16 -15.80 37.30 -5.49
CA SER A 16 -15.64 37.00 -4.07
C SER A 16 -15.04 35.61 -4.00
N VAL A 17 -13.74 35.55 -3.77
CA VAL A 17 -13.01 34.36 -3.36
C VAL A 17 -13.59 33.95 -2.01
N LEU A 18 -14.71 33.24 -2.03
CA LEU A 18 -15.07 32.35 -0.97
C LEU A 18 -14.07 31.21 -1.08
N SER A 19 -13.01 31.30 -0.29
CA SER A 19 -12.28 30.14 0.19
C SER A 19 -13.29 29.28 0.97
N ALA A 20 -14.10 28.52 0.23
CA ALA A 20 -14.68 27.32 0.75
C ALA A 20 -13.48 26.37 0.89
N GLY A 21 -12.98 26.24 2.12
CA GLY A 21 -12.11 25.12 2.45
C GLY A 21 -12.82 23.87 1.96
N GLU A 22 -12.25 23.23 0.94
CA GLU A 22 -12.76 21.96 0.46
C GLU A 22 -12.87 21.04 1.68
N PRO A 23 -13.98 20.30 1.84
CA PRO A 23 -14.07 19.35 2.93
C PRO A 23 -12.89 18.38 2.78
N ASN A 24 -11.96 18.40 3.73
CA ASN A 24 -10.83 17.48 3.78
C ASN A 24 -11.38 16.05 3.65
N CYS A 25 -11.30 15.52 2.45
CA CYS A 25 -11.68 14.16 2.15
C CYS A 25 -10.53 13.28 2.63
N SER A 26 -10.60 12.83 3.88
CA SER A 26 -9.60 11.94 4.48
C SER A 26 -9.34 10.71 3.59
N GLY A 27 -10.37 10.18 2.94
CA GLY A 27 -10.23 9.08 1.95
C GLY A 27 -9.49 9.46 0.67
N CYS A 28 -9.51 10.74 0.27
CA CYS A 28 -8.82 11.22 -0.93
C CYS A 28 -7.31 11.31 -0.69
N ASP A 29 -6.88 11.70 0.51
CA ASP A 29 -5.47 11.69 0.91
C ASP A 29 -4.94 10.26 1.03
N THR A 30 -5.70 9.35 1.63
CA THR A 30 -5.34 7.92 1.71
C THR A 30 -5.25 7.28 0.32
N ALA A 31 -6.18 7.57 -0.60
CA ALA A 31 -6.10 7.08 -1.98
C ALA A 31 -4.88 7.63 -2.74
N LYS A 32 -4.54 8.90 -2.51
CA LYS A 32 -3.34 9.53 -3.08
C LYS A 32 -2.06 8.85 -2.58
N LEU A 33 -1.96 8.57 -1.28
CA LEU A 33 -0.82 7.85 -0.70
C LEU A 33 -0.65 6.46 -1.33
N MET A 34 -1.76 5.73 -1.51
CA MET A 34 -1.76 4.43 -2.21
C MET A 34 -1.16 4.56 -3.61
N LEU A 35 -1.69 5.48 -4.43
CA LEU A 35 -1.23 5.69 -5.80
C LEU A 35 0.25 6.10 -5.85
N GLN A 36 0.69 6.93 -4.92
CA GLN A 36 2.09 7.33 -4.83
C GLN A 36 2.99 6.15 -4.44
N CYS A 37 2.62 5.34 -3.45
CA CYS A 37 3.34 4.12 -3.11
C CYS A 37 3.41 3.16 -4.30
N GLU A 38 2.27 2.87 -4.95
CA GLU A 38 2.23 1.95 -6.07
C GLU A 38 3.06 2.45 -7.26
N TYR A 39 2.97 3.74 -7.58
CA TYR A 39 3.73 4.32 -8.68
C TYR A 39 5.24 4.34 -8.39
N TYR A 40 5.65 4.94 -7.27
CA TYR A 40 7.08 5.15 -7.02
C TYR A 40 7.77 3.87 -6.54
N VAL A 41 7.17 3.10 -5.63
CA VAL A 41 7.84 1.92 -5.06
C VAL A 41 7.56 0.68 -5.91
N LYS A 42 6.29 0.33 -6.12
CA LYS A 42 5.92 -0.94 -6.79
C LYS A 42 6.24 -0.93 -8.29
N ILE A 43 5.99 0.18 -9.00
CA ILE A 43 6.25 0.29 -10.45
C ILE A 43 7.68 0.78 -10.73
N LYS A 44 8.12 1.87 -10.10
CA LYS A 44 9.44 2.47 -10.39
C LYS A 44 10.59 1.89 -9.57
N GLY A 45 10.33 1.24 -8.43
CA GLY A 45 11.38 0.77 -7.53
C GLY A 45 12.14 1.89 -6.81
N ASP A 46 11.59 3.11 -6.76
CA ASP A 46 12.19 4.25 -6.07
C ASP A 46 11.96 4.14 -4.55
N LEU A 47 12.93 3.51 -3.88
CA LEU A 47 12.89 3.27 -2.45
C LEU A 47 13.01 4.56 -1.61
N SER A 48 13.42 5.68 -2.20
CA SER A 48 13.42 6.98 -1.50
C SER A 48 12.01 7.47 -1.19
N LYS A 49 10.99 6.88 -1.82
CA LYS A 49 9.57 7.22 -1.68
C LYS A 49 8.77 6.20 -0.86
N LYS A 50 9.45 5.30 -0.15
CA LYS A 50 8.81 4.26 0.68
C LYS A 50 7.93 4.81 1.81
N SER A 51 8.12 6.06 2.24
CA SER A 51 7.28 6.69 3.26
C SER A 51 5.81 6.74 2.86
N PHE A 52 5.49 6.92 1.57
CA PHE A 52 4.11 6.87 1.09
C PHE A 52 3.44 5.51 1.35
N CYS A 53 4.22 4.42 1.31
CA CYS A 53 3.72 3.09 1.63
C CYS A 53 3.49 2.91 3.12
N GLU A 54 4.39 3.44 3.97
CA GLU A 54 4.23 3.42 5.43
C GLU A 54 3.02 4.26 5.87
N GLU A 55 2.89 5.50 5.38
CA GLU A 55 1.77 6.39 5.71
C GLU A 55 0.43 5.79 5.24
N TYR A 56 0.40 5.15 4.07
CA TYR A 56 -0.79 4.43 3.61
C TYR A 56 -1.09 3.21 4.47
N ALA A 57 -0.06 2.42 4.82
CA ALA A 57 -0.22 1.26 5.68
C ALA A 57 -0.82 1.66 7.03
N ASP A 58 -0.32 2.73 7.66
CA ASP A 58 -0.85 3.29 8.91
C ASP A 58 -2.33 3.62 8.81
N ALA A 59 -2.73 4.31 7.73
CA ALA A 59 -4.12 4.69 7.53
C ALA A 59 -5.03 3.45 7.44
N VAL A 60 -4.66 2.46 6.62
CA VAL A 60 -5.51 1.28 6.41
C VAL A 60 -5.45 0.27 7.56
N ASP A 61 -4.36 0.25 8.33
CA ASP A 61 -4.25 -0.56 9.56
C ASP A 61 -5.21 -0.04 10.63
N ASN A 62 -5.26 1.29 10.82
CA ASN A 62 -6.19 1.94 11.73
C ASN A 62 -7.66 1.74 11.34
N ASP A 63 -7.94 1.60 10.04
CA ASP A 63 -9.27 1.29 9.50
C ASP A 63 -9.63 -0.22 9.55
N GLY A 64 -8.76 -1.06 10.13
CA GLY A 64 -8.98 -2.50 10.28
C GLY A 64 -8.66 -3.35 9.04
N SER A 65 -8.07 -2.75 8.00
CA SER A 65 -7.65 -3.47 6.78
C SER A 65 -6.26 -4.09 6.95
N HIS A 66 -6.08 -4.94 7.97
CA HIS A 66 -4.77 -5.42 8.43
C HIS A 66 -3.97 -6.20 7.37
N ALA A 67 -4.62 -7.01 6.52
CA ALA A 67 -3.91 -7.69 5.44
C ALA A 67 -3.32 -6.72 4.42
N LYS A 68 -4.06 -5.65 4.11
CA LYS A 68 -3.58 -4.60 3.21
C LYS A 68 -2.45 -3.83 3.89
N ALA A 69 -2.61 -3.48 5.16
CA ALA A 69 -1.55 -2.83 5.93
C ALA A 69 -0.25 -3.66 5.91
N ALA A 70 -0.34 -4.97 6.15
CA ALA A 70 0.82 -5.86 6.15
C ALA A 70 1.63 -5.79 4.85
N TRP A 71 0.97 -5.85 3.69
CA TRP A 71 1.63 -5.71 2.39
C TRP A 71 2.31 -4.35 2.23
N TYR A 72 1.63 -3.25 2.59
CA TYR A 72 2.18 -1.91 2.42
C TYR A 72 3.28 -1.58 3.45
N TYR A 73 3.26 -2.17 4.65
CA TYR A 73 4.39 -2.13 5.57
C TYR A 73 5.62 -2.84 4.99
N LEU A 74 5.44 -3.99 4.32
CA LEU A 74 6.55 -4.64 3.60
C LEU A 74 7.09 -3.74 2.49
N LEU A 75 6.25 -3.03 1.74
CA LEU A 75 6.72 -2.05 0.76
C LEU A 75 7.38 -0.81 1.40
N GLY A 76 6.93 -0.43 2.59
CA GLY A 76 7.42 0.70 3.37
C GLY A 76 8.74 0.44 4.10
N GLY A 77 9.29 -0.77 4.07
CA GLY A 77 10.51 -1.08 4.82
C GLY A 77 10.27 -1.44 6.29
N LYS A 78 9.08 -1.91 6.66
CA LYS A 78 8.64 -2.12 8.06
C LYS A 78 8.20 -3.57 8.34
N PRO A 79 9.11 -4.56 8.23
CA PRO A 79 8.76 -5.96 8.48
C PRO A 79 8.29 -6.23 9.93
N ASP A 80 8.74 -5.41 10.88
CA ASP A 80 8.34 -5.41 12.30
C ASP A 80 6.87 -5.06 12.51
N ARG A 81 6.29 -4.25 11.62
CA ARG A 81 4.86 -3.92 11.62
C ARG A 81 4.05 -4.83 10.69
N ALA A 82 4.66 -5.29 9.61
CA ALA A 82 4.02 -6.19 8.66
C ALA A 82 3.63 -7.53 9.29
N LEU A 83 4.54 -8.15 10.06
CA LEU A 83 4.29 -9.47 10.67
C LEU A 83 3.09 -9.48 11.64
N PRO A 84 2.97 -8.56 12.62
CA PRO A 84 1.81 -8.53 13.51
C PRO A 84 0.50 -8.19 12.76
N ALA A 85 0.53 -7.27 11.79
CA ALA A 85 -0.66 -6.97 10.98
C ALA A 85 -1.12 -8.18 10.16
N ALA A 86 -0.18 -8.94 9.57
CA ALA A 86 -0.50 -10.16 8.85
C ALA A 86 -1.10 -11.24 9.75
N LYS A 87 -0.55 -11.42 10.97
CA LYS A 87 -1.08 -12.36 11.97
C LYS A 87 -2.51 -12.00 12.36
N LEU A 88 -2.77 -10.73 12.67
CA LEU A 88 -4.11 -10.24 13.01
C LEU A 88 -5.10 -10.49 11.86
N ALA A 89 -4.70 -10.20 10.63
CA ALA A 89 -5.54 -10.47 9.46
C ALA A 89 -5.87 -11.95 9.28
N ILE A 90 -4.91 -12.85 9.52
CA ILE A 90 -5.14 -14.31 9.50
C ILE A 90 -6.16 -14.70 10.57
N ASP A 91 -6.04 -14.16 11.78
CA ASP A 91 -6.96 -14.42 12.89
C ASP A 91 -8.40 -13.92 12.58
N GLU A 92 -8.53 -12.88 11.76
CA GLU A 92 -9.80 -12.38 11.22
C GLU A 92 -10.34 -13.17 10.01
N GLY A 93 -9.65 -14.24 9.62
CA GLY A 93 -10.05 -15.10 8.49
C GLY A 93 -9.52 -14.66 7.13
N GLN A 94 -8.68 -13.63 7.06
CA GLN A 94 -8.02 -13.20 5.83
C GLN A 94 -6.78 -14.07 5.55
N ILE A 95 -7.01 -15.37 5.30
CA ILE A 95 -5.94 -16.39 5.21
C ILE A 95 -4.89 -16.06 4.12
N TYR A 96 -5.22 -15.26 3.11
CA TYR A 96 -4.25 -14.80 2.10
C TYR A 96 -3.10 -13.99 2.71
N ALA A 97 -3.29 -13.34 3.87
CA ALA A 97 -2.25 -12.64 4.60
C ALA A 97 -1.14 -13.55 5.16
N ALA A 98 -1.33 -14.88 5.13
CA ALA A 98 -0.27 -15.85 5.41
C ALA A 98 0.94 -15.67 4.46
N GLU A 99 0.74 -15.20 3.23
CA GLU A 99 1.83 -14.82 2.34
C GLU A 99 2.72 -13.74 2.98
N TYR A 100 2.12 -12.64 3.41
CA TYR A 100 2.82 -11.51 4.01
C TYR A 100 3.48 -11.89 5.35
N ALA A 101 2.82 -12.75 6.14
CA ALA A 101 3.41 -13.28 7.36
C ALA A 101 4.66 -14.13 7.05
N ALA A 102 4.64 -14.94 5.98
CA ALA A 102 5.79 -15.73 5.56
C ALA A 102 6.97 -14.86 5.10
N GLU A 103 6.68 -13.85 4.29
CA GLU A 103 7.66 -12.86 3.81
C GLU A 103 8.28 -12.07 4.97
N ALA A 104 7.45 -11.56 5.89
CA ALA A 104 7.93 -10.82 7.06
C ALA A 104 8.75 -11.70 8.03
N SER A 105 8.41 -12.98 8.17
CA SER A 105 9.13 -13.93 9.04
C SER A 105 10.60 -14.11 8.63
N LEU A 106 10.94 -13.93 7.35
CA LEU A 106 12.33 -14.08 6.90
C LEU A 106 13.27 -13.04 7.50
N PHE A 107 12.79 -11.83 7.75
CA PHE A 107 13.59 -10.75 8.37
C PHE A 107 14.01 -11.06 9.80
N PHE A 108 13.26 -11.93 10.47
CA PHE A 108 13.51 -12.35 11.84
C PHE A 108 14.19 -13.72 11.91
N ASN A 109 14.62 -14.27 10.77
CA ASN A 109 15.16 -15.63 10.64
C ASN A 109 14.19 -16.71 11.17
N GLU A 110 12.88 -16.45 11.17
CA GLU A 110 11.84 -17.35 11.64
C GLU A 110 11.40 -18.35 10.55
N TYR A 111 12.35 -19.09 9.97
CA TYR A 111 12.09 -19.93 8.79
C TYR A 111 11.03 -21.02 9.01
N LYS A 112 10.94 -21.56 10.24
CA LYS A 112 9.89 -22.53 10.59
C LYS A 112 8.50 -21.89 10.56
N ALA A 113 8.38 -20.65 11.04
CA ALA A 113 7.14 -19.89 10.99
C ALA A 113 6.77 -19.57 9.53
N ALA A 114 7.73 -19.08 8.74
CA ALA A 114 7.54 -18.83 7.31
C ALA A 114 7.00 -20.06 6.57
N LYS A 115 7.62 -21.23 6.78
CA LYS A 115 7.15 -22.51 6.21
C LYS A 115 5.73 -22.87 6.65
N THR A 116 5.36 -22.54 7.88
CA THR A 116 4.04 -22.84 8.44
C THR A 116 2.96 -22.00 7.74
N TYR A 117 3.23 -20.72 7.51
CA TYR A 117 2.32 -19.83 6.80
C TYR A 117 2.14 -20.21 5.32
N ILE A 118 3.22 -20.56 4.61
CA ILE A 118 3.12 -21.07 3.24
C ILE A 118 2.28 -22.36 3.17
N LYS A 119 2.45 -23.27 4.14
CA LYS A 119 1.61 -24.48 4.24
C LYS A 119 0.16 -24.17 4.55
N MET A 120 -0.11 -23.19 5.41
CA MET A 120 -1.47 -22.73 5.72
C MET A 120 -2.17 -22.23 4.45
N LEU A 121 -1.51 -21.38 3.69
CA LEU A 121 -2.04 -20.80 2.46
C LEU A 121 -2.36 -21.86 1.40
N ARG A 122 -1.44 -22.81 1.17
CA ARG A 122 -1.67 -23.93 0.24
C ARG A 122 -2.85 -24.80 0.68
N LYS A 123 -2.99 -25.07 1.99
CA LYS A 123 -4.10 -25.89 2.53
C LYS A 123 -5.46 -25.23 2.36
N SER A 124 -5.54 -23.89 2.32
CA SER A 124 -6.79 -23.19 2.06
C SER A 124 -7.21 -23.20 0.59
N GLY A 125 -6.42 -23.82 -0.30
CA GLY A 125 -6.66 -23.81 -1.75
C GLY A 125 -6.45 -22.43 -2.39
N MET A 126 -5.89 -21.47 -1.62
CA MET A 126 -5.52 -20.16 -2.14
C MET A 126 -4.08 -20.26 -2.61
N GLU A 127 -3.89 -20.32 -3.93
CA GLU A 127 -2.57 -20.06 -4.47
C GLU A 127 -2.32 -18.55 -4.42
N PRO A 128 -1.20 -18.08 -3.85
CA PRO A 128 -0.89 -16.67 -3.81
C PRO A 128 -0.76 -16.11 -5.24
N GLN A 129 -1.82 -15.47 -5.70
CA GLN A 129 -1.83 -14.81 -7.00
C GLN A 129 -0.80 -13.68 -6.96
N ASN A 130 0.20 -13.76 -7.83
CA ASN A 130 1.35 -12.85 -7.89
C ASN A 130 2.46 -13.09 -6.87
N PHE A 131 2.50 -14.22 -6.13
CA PHE A 131 3.57 -14.52 -5.17
C PHE A 131 4.98 -14.25 -5.72
N ARG A 132 5.30 -14.84 -6.87
CA ARG A 132 6.61 -14.63 -7.52
C ARG A 132 6.87 -13.16 -7.83
N LYS A 133 5.86 -12.41 -8.30
CA LYS A 133 6.02 -10.98 -8.60
C LYS A 133 6.23 -10.16 -7.33
N ASN A 134 5.54 -10.51 -6.24
CA ASN A 134 5.71 -9.87 -4.94
C ASN A 134 7.11 -10.13 -4.41
N LEU A 135 7.59 -11.37 -4.44
CA LEU A 135 8.96 -11.71 -4.05
C LEU A 135 10.01 -10.98 -4.90
N GLU A 136 9.85 -10.89 -6.22
CA GLU A 136 10.79 -10.14 -7.08
C GLU A 136 10.83 -8.64 -6.73
N LEU A 137 9.70 -8.06 -6.32
CA LEU A 137 9.67 -6.70 -5.82
C LEU A 137 10.36 -6.59 -4.44
N LEU A 138 10.05 -7.49 -3.51
CA LEU A 138 10.65 -7.49 -2.18
C LEU A 138 12.16 -7.69 -2.22
N LYS A 139 12.69 -8.54 -3.13
CA LYS A 139 14.14 -8.67 -3.35
C LYS A 139 14.81 -7.36 -3.77
N LYS A 140 14.11 -6.49 -4.50
CA LYS A 140 14.63 -5.15 -4.85
C LYS A 140 14.63 -4.22 -3.64
N ILE A 141 13.60 -4.32 -2.79
CA ILE A 141 13.46 -3.49 -1.58
C ILE A 141 14.47 -3.94 -0.51
N TYR A 142 14.71 -5.25 -0.40
CA TYR A 142 15.54 -5.88 0.61
C TYR A 142 16.53 -6.86 -0.03
N PRO A 143 17.61 -6.37 -0.66
CA PRO A 143 18.55 -7.19 -1.41
C PRO A 143 19.29 -8.23 -0.53
N ASP A 144 19.37 -7.97 0.78
CA ASP A 144 20.10 -8.84 1.72
C ASP A 144 19.22 -9.98 2.30
N THR A 145 17.94 -10.07 1.92
CA THR A 145 17.01 -11.10 2.42
C THR A 145 16.81 -12.21 1.38
N ASP A 146 17.06 -13.47 1.76
CA ASP A 146 16.88 -14.65 0.88
C ASP A 146 15.40 -15.05 0.76
N PHE A 147 14.64 -14.30 -0.04
CA PHE A 147 13.25 -14.63 -0.37
C PHE A 147 13.10 -15.91 -1.20
N ASP A 148 14.15 -16.34 -1.92
CA ASP A 148 14.13 -17.61 -2.66
C ASP A 148 14.04 -18.82 -1.74
N LEU A 149 14.31 -18.63 -0.44
CA LEU A 149 14.02 -19.65 0.56
C LEU A 149 12.53 -20.03 0.57
N LEU A 150 11.61 -19.07 0.41
CA LEU A 150 10.17 -19.37 0.40
C LEU A 150 9.76 -20.24 -0.80
N LEU A 151 10.40 -20.06 -1.95
CA LEU A 151 10.17 -20.87 -3.14
C LEU A 151 10.63 -22.32 -2.97
N ARG A 152 11.58 -22.56 -2.07
CA ARG A 152 12.15 -23.88 -1.75
C ARG A 152 11.45 -24.56 -0.57
N MET A 153 10.56 -23.87 0.13
CA MET A 153 9.81 -24.43 1.26
C MET A 153 8.65 -25.29 0.77
N GLU A 154 8.91 -26.59 0.65
CA GLU A 154 7.90 -27.66 0.46
C GLU A 154 7.21 -28.06 1.77
#